data_AF-A0A031JGB0-F1
#
_entry.id   AF-A0A031JGB0-F1
#
_cell.length_a   1.000
_cell.length_b   1.000
_cell.length_c   1.000
_cell.angle_alpha   90.00
_cell.angle_beta   90.00
_cell.angle_gamma   90.00
#
_symmetry.space_group_name_H-M   'P 1'
#
loop_
_entity.id
_entity.type
_entity.pdbx_description
1 polymer ?
#
loop_
_entity_poly.entity_id
_entity_poly.type
_entity_poly.pdbx_seq_one_letter_code
_entity_poly.pdbx_strand_id
1 'polypeptide(L)'
;MPNQHALLRYPACNRALLSIAPTIALLAALPPAAAAQQPIARDAAQDAARRAAIHPVADAAAMQAWLARVPVTRSFPNDLAATLDGHGPAFIIEMTTSAGCIPCGDLWAKLSSLAARHGWRLRTMGSEDAMIRSGRLGLPWAGHPVAWVRPVTDPWRAIPIAVGTDHTPNLARNLYLAAKMLTGVRPAVGVRAMAKFTGIVGAAPRPREGRRP
;
A
#
# COMPACT_ATOMS: atom_id res chain seq x y z
N MET A 1 58.52 -26.17 -28.30
CA MET A 1 59.19 -27.08 -29.26
C MET A 1 59.69 -28.28 -28.46
N PRO A 2 59.68 -29.53 -28.97
CA PRO A 2 59.07 -30.05 -30.22
C PRO A 2 57.53 -30.26 -30.06
N ASN A 3 56.68 -30.82 -30.95
CA ASN A 3 56.74 -31.82 -32.06
C ASN A 3 56.77 -33.31 -31.58
N GLN A 4 56.11 -34.32 -32.18
CA GLN A 4 55.14 -34.37 -33.31
C GLN A 4 54.44 -35.78 -33.43
N HIS A 5 53.29 -35.87 -34.15
CA HIS A 5 52.62 -37.11 -34.67
C HIS A 5 52.01 -38.11 -33.65
N ALA A 6 51.07 -39.03 -33.99
CA ALA A 6 50.49 -39.48 -35.28
C ALA A 6 48.97 -39.84 -35.13
N LEU A 7 48.08 -39.61 -36.12
CA LEU A 7 47.52 -40.60 -37.09
C LEU A 7 46.81 -41.82 -36.45
N LEU A 8 45.56 -42.23 -36.75
CA LEU A 8 44.58 -41.99 -37.83
C LEU A 8 43.13 -41.86 -37.22
N ARG A 9 41.94 -41.98 -37.88
CA ARG A 9 41.46 -42.44 -39.21
C ARG A 9 40.06 -41.84 -39.56
N TYR A 10 39.69 -41.89 -40.84
CA TYR A 10 38.35 -41.69 -41.48
C TYR A 10 38.19 -42.82 -42.55
N PRO A 11 37.12 -42.97 -43.37
CA PRO A 11 35.83 -42.25 -43.56
C PRO A 11 34.65 -43.08 -42.94
N ALA A 12 33.36 -43.03 -43.30
CA ALA A 12 32.53 -42.43 -44.38
C ALA A 12 31.12 -42.11 -43.82
N CYS A 13 30.19 -41.31 -44.39
CA CYS A 13 29.85 -40.88 -45.77
C CYS A 13 29.06 -41.89 -46.63
N ASN A 14 27.73 -41.74 -46.68
CA ASN A 14 26.93 -42.08 -47.87
C ASN A 14 25.72 -41.13 -48.01
N ARG A 15 25.22 -40.95 -49.25
CA ARG A 15 24.11 -40.05 -49.62
C ARG A 15 22.88 -40.84 -50.02
N ALA A 16 21.70 -40.29 -49.74
CA ALA A 16 20.50 -40.51 -50.55
C ALA A 16 19.73 -39.18 -50.64
N LEU A 17 19.40 -38.76 -51.86
CA LEU A 17 18.54 -37.61 -52.15
C LEU A 17 17.13 -38.10 -52.44
N LEU A 18 16.11 -37.32 -52.09
CA LEU A 18 14.92 -37.21 -52.94
C LEU A 18 14.32 -35.82 -52.81
N SER A 19 14.14 -35.13 -53.94
CA SER A 19 13.65 -33.76 -54.01
C SER A 19 12.21 -33.75 -54.53
N ILE A 20 11.28 -33.16 -53.78
CA ILE A 20 10.01 -32.65 -54.33
C ILE A 20 9.75 -31.28 -53.72
N ALA A 21 9.75 -30.24 -54.56
CA ALA A 21 9.16 -28.96 -54.22
C ALA A 21 7.77 -28.89 -54.84
N PRO A 22 6.82 -28.22 -54.17
CA PRO A 22 5.98 -27.29 -54.91
C PRO A 22 5.96 -25.89 -54.28
N THR A 23 5.90 -24.90 -55.17
CA THR A 23 5.72 -23.48 -54.87
C THR A 23 4.46 -23.24 -54.03
N ILE A 24 4.56 -22.50 -52.93
CA ILE A 24 3.40 -21.97 -52.19
C ILE A 24 3.51 -20.43 -52.10
N ALA A 25 2.34 -19.79 -52.15
CA ALA A 25 2.15 -18.39 -52.48
C ALA A 25 2.78 -17.38 -51.51
N LEU A 26 3.08 -16.22 -52.11
CA LEU A 26 3.19 -14.90 -51.49
C LEU A 26 2.26 -14.72 -50.28
N LEU A 27 2.85 -14.50 -49.10
CA LEU A 27 2.15 -14.04 -47.90
C LEU A 27 2.64 -12.63 -47.55
N ALA A 28 1.69 -11.73 -47.28
CA ALA A 28 1.94 -10.30 -47.26
C ALA A 28 2.87 -9.85 -46.11
N ALA A 29 3.59 -8.75 -46.34
CA ALA A 29 4.31 -8.05 -45.29
C ALA A 29 3.31 -7.44 -44.28
N LEU A 30 2.98 -8.20 -43.23
CA LEU A 30 2.34 -7.66 -42.04
C LEU A 30 3.30 -6.66 -41.39
N PRO A 31 2.92 -5.38 -41.22
CA PRO A 31 3.69 -4.48 -40.37
C PRO A 31 3.67 -5.05 -38.94
N PRO A 32 4.76 -4.94 -38.16
CA PRO A 32 4.73 -5.29 -36.76
C PRO A 32 3.73 -4.36 -36.06
N ALA A 33 2.54 -4.89 -35.74
CA ALA A 33 1.51 -4.18 -35.00
C ALA A 33 2.06 -3.90 -33.59
N ALA A 34 2.64 -2.71 -33.42
CA ALA A 34 3.38 -2.38 -32.22
C ALA A 34 2.48 -2.50 -30.99
N ALA A 35 2.87 -3.35 -30.04
CA ALA A 35 2.22 -3.51 -28.74
C ALA A 35 2.49 -2.30 -27.81
N ALA A 36 2.39 -1.09 -28.37
CA ALA A 36 2.45 0.18 -27.69
C ALA A 36 1.12 0.44 -26.97
N GLN A 37 0.75 -0.45 -26.04
CA GLN A 37 -0.24 -0.16 -25.01
C GLN A 37 0.23 1.11 -24.27
N GLN A 38 -0.39 2.24 -24.63
CA GLN A 38 0.08 3.57 -24.24
C GLN A 38 0.19 3.68 -22.71
N PRO A 39 1.24 4.33 -22.17
CA PRO A 39 1.43 4.43 -20.72
C PRO A 39 0.19 5.01 -20.03
N ILE A 40 -0.41 6.05 -20.62
CA ILE A 40 -1.66 6.69 -20.18
C ILE A 40 -2.78 5.68 -19.91
N ALA A 41 -2.94 4.64 -20.74
CA ALA A 41 -3.97 3.62 -20.57
C ALA A 41 -3.64 2.65 -19.42
N ARG A 42 -2.35 2.34 -19.20
CA ARG A 42 -1.89 1.55 -18.05
C ARG A 42 -2.03 2.33 -16.75
N ASP A 43 -1.73 3.63 -16.77
CA ASP A 43 -1.83 4.51 -15.60
C ASP A 43 -3.30 4.72 -15.20
N ALA A 44 -4.19 4.99 -16.18
CA ALA A 44 -5.63 5.10 -15.94
C ALA A 44 -6.26 3.79 -15.41
N ALA A 45 -5.82 2.64 -15.92
CA ALA A 45 -6.27 1.32 -15.44
C ALA A 45 -5.74 1.04 -14.02
N GLN A 46 -4.48 1.38 -13.73
CA GLN A 46 -3.93 1.32 -12.37
C GLN A 46 -4.73 2.22 -11.43
N ASP A 47 -4.96 3.49 -11.76
CA ASP A 47 -5.71 4.40 -10.89
C ASP A 47 -7.18 3.98 -10.69
N ALA A 48 -7.78 3.29 -11.65
CA ALA A 48 -9.09 2.65 -11.47
C ALA A 48 -9.02 1.50 -10.47
N ALA A 49 -8.03 0.60 -10.59
CA ALA A 49 -7.82 -0.51 -9.65
C ALA A 49 -7.45 -0.02 -8.23
N ARG A 50 -6.61 1.01 -8.12
CA ARG A 50 -6.24 1.69 -6.87
C ARG A 50 -7.46 2.30 -6.17
N ARG A 51 -8.39 2.91 -6.92
CA ARG A 51 -9.66 3.42 -6.39
C ARG A 51 -10.66 2.30 -6.06
N ALA A 52 -10.68 1.20 -6.81
CA ALA A 52 -11.52 0.04 -6.51
C ALA A 52 -11.09 -0.72 -5.24
N ALA A 53 -9.84 -0.60 -4.82
CA ALA A 53 -9.35 -1.09 -3.53
C ALA A 53 -9.86 -0.27 -2.32
N ILE A 54 -10.59 0.83 -2.55
CA ILE A 54 -11.20 1.66 -1.51
C ILE A 54 -12.70 1.39 -1.46
N HIS A 55 -13.21 1.02 -0.28
CA HIS A 55 -14.65 1.02 -0.07
C HIS A 55 -15.11 2.47 0.15
N PRO A 56 -15.95 3.04 -0.73
CA PRO A 56 -16.45 4.39 -0.56
C PRO A 56 -17.37 4.45 0.65
N VAL A 57 -17.28 5.54 1.41
CA VAL A 57 -18.16 5.84 2.54
C VAL A 57 -18.79 7.20 2.27
N ALA A 58 -20.11 7.21 2.06
CA ALA A 58 -20.88 8.42 1.80
C ALA A 58 -21.41 9.06 3.11
N ASP A 59 -21.75 8.23 4.10
CA ASP A 59 -22.41 8.62 5.34
C ASP A 59 -21.95 7.78 6.54
N ALA A 60 -22.44 8.12 7.72
CA ALA A 60 -22.08 7.44 8.97
C ALA A 60 -22.65 6.01 9.09
N ALA A 61 -23.80 5.69 8.51
CA ALA A 61 -24.37 4.34 8.55
C ALA A 61 -23.56 3.37 7.68
N ALA A 62 -23.18 3.79 6.47
CA ALA A 62 -22.23 3.07 5.62
C ALA A 62 -20.87 2.85 6.31
N MET A 63 -20.39 3.83 7.08
CA MET A 63 -19.16 3.71 7.89
C MET A 63 -19.29 2.67 9.01
N GLN A 64 -20.39 2.67 9.76
CA GLN A 64 -20.60 1.69 10.83
C GLN A 64 -20.86 0.29 10.26
N ALA A 65 -21.55 0.16 9.13
CA ALA A 65 -21.72 -1.11 8.42
C ALA A 65 -20.39 -1.68 7.89
N TRP A 66 -19.42 -0.82 7.55
CA TRP A 66 -18.04 -1.25 7.31
C TRP A 66 -17.35 -1.71 8.60
N LEU A 67 -17.33 -0.85 9.63
CA LEU A 67 -16.65 -1.12 10.91
C LEU A 67 -17.18 -2.38 11.61
N ALA A 68 -18.47 -2.71 11.49
CA ALA A 68 -19.06 -3.94 12.03
C ALA A 68 -18.42 -5.23 11.48
N ARG A 69 -17.79 -5.17 10.29
CA ARG A 69 -17.05 -6.29 9.68
C ARG A 69 -15.57 -6.34 10.10
N VAL A 70 -15.05 -5.28 10.74
CA VAL A 70 -13.66 -5.19 11.18
C VAL A 70 -13.48 -5.90 12.53
N PRO A 71 -12.58 -6.89 12.65
CA PRO A 71 -12.31 -7.55 13.93
C PRO A 71 -11.75 -6.57 14.99
N VAL A 72 -12.42 -6.48 16.13
CA VAL A 72 -11.98 -5.69 17.29
C VAL A 72 -10.91 -6.46 18.07
N THR A 73 -9.81 -5.80 18.42
CA THR A 73 -8.78 -6.36 19.31
C THR A 73 -9.33 -6.43 20.73
N ARG A 74 -9.30 -7.62 21.33
CA ARG A 74 -9.79 -7.90 22.70
C ARG A 74 -8.71 -8.35 23.69
N SER A 75 -7.49 -8.56 23.20
CA SER A 75 -6.32 -8.98 23.99
C SER A 75 -5.17 -8.04 23.70
N PHE A 76 -4.48 -7.62 24.77
CA PHE A 76 -3.45 -6.59 24.74
C PHE A 76 -2.28 -6.99 25.64
N PRO A 77 -1.04 -6.58 25.33
CA PRO A 77 0.09 -6.71 26.25
C PRO A 77 -0.17 -5.96 27.57
N ASN A 78 0.25 -6.56 28.69
CA ASN A 78 0.06 -5.99 30.03
C ASN A 78 0.71 -4.60 30.19
N ASP A 79 1.76 -4.32 29.41
CA ASP A 79 2.51 -3.05 29.39
C ASP A 79 1.94 -2.02 28.41
N LEU A 80 0.76 -2.25 27.80
CA LEU A 80 0.23 -1.35 26.77
C LEU A 80 -0.03 0.07 27.28
N ALA A 81 -0.68 0.23 28.44
CA ALA A 81 -0.95 1.56 29.01
C ALA A 81 0.37 2.29 29.31
N ALA A 82 1.23 1.68 30.14
CA ALA A 82 2.54 2.24 30.48
C ALA A 82 3.43 2.56 29.26
N THR A 83 3.33 1.78 28.18
CA THR A 83 4.03 2.05 26.91
C THR A 83 3.44 3.26 26.17
N LEU A 84 2.12 3.47 26.20
CA LEU A 84 1.50 4.64 25.59
C LEU A 84 1.80 5.90 26.42
N ASP A 85 1.64 5.83 27.73
CA ASP A 85 1.84 6.95 28.66
C ASP A 85 3.32 7.39 28.69
N GLY A 86 4.25 6.45 28.86
CA GLY A 86 5.70 6.71 28.92
C GLY A 86 6.32 7.12 27.58
N HIS A 87 5.56 7.20 26.50
CA HIS A 87 6.05 7.56 25.16
C HIS A 87 5.31 8.74 24.50
N GLY A 88 4.16 9.19 25.02
CA GLY A 88 3.36 10.25 24.41
C GLY A 88 4.12 11.53 24.04
N PRO A 89 4.96 12.10 24.93
CA PRO A 89 5.75 13.30 24.60
C PRO A 89 6.75 13.11 23.44
N ALA A 90 7.28 11.89 23.28
CA ALA A 90 8.33 11.54 22.32
C ALA A 90 7.82 11.29 20.89
N PHE A 91 6.51 11.23 20.69
CA PHE A 91 5.88 10.92 19.40
C PHE A 91 4.86 11.97 18.97
N ILE A 92 4.58 12.00 17.67
CA ILE A 92 3.52 12.78 17.05
C ILE A 92 2.71 11.85 16.15
N ILE A 93 1.38 11.91 16.31
CA ILE A 93 0.40 11.30 15.42
C ILE A 93 0.09 12.31 14.32
N GLU A 94 0.24 11.92 13.06
CA GLU A 94 0.04 12.78 11.89
C GLU A 94 -0.99 12.15 10.94
N MET A 95 -2.06 12.88 10.64
CA MET A 95 -3.20 12.37 9.87
C MET A 95 -3.48 13.23 8.63
N THR A 96 -3.78 12.60 7.49
CA THR A 96 -4.38 13.30 6.34
C THR A 96 -5.88 13.45 6.48
N THR A 97 -6.44 14.53 5.93
CA THR A 97 -7.87 14.83 5.99
C THR A 97 -8.32 15.55 4.72
N SER A 98 -9.63 15.54 4.44
CA SER A 98 -10.24 16.32 3.36
C SER A 98 -11.66 16.79 3.75
N ALA A 99 -12.11 17.88 3.15
CA ALA A 99 -13.40 18.49 3.50
C ALA A 99 -14.59 17.56 3.17
N GLY A 100 -15.43 17.29 4.17
CA GLY A 100 -16.58 16.37 4.08
C GLY A 100 -16.23 14.89 4.25
N CYS A 101 -14.99 14.53 4.58
CA CYS A 101 -14.57 13.15 4.78
C CYS A 101 -15.08 12.58 6.12
N ILE A 102 -16.18 11.82 6.07
CA ILE A 102 -16.78 11.17 7.26
C ILE A 102 -15.78 10.26 8.01
N PRO A 103 -15.00 9.37 7.36
CA PRO A 103 -14.00 8.57 8.06
C PRO A 103 -12.85 9.41 8.67
N CYS A 104 -12.56 10.60 8.13
CA CYS A 104 -11.54 11.49 8.68
C CYS A 104 -11.99 12.11 10.00
N GLY A 105 -13.25 12.55 10.11
CA GLY A 105 -13.80 13.08 11.36
C GLY A 105 -13.87 12.03 12.46
N ASP A 106 -14.32 10.82 12.12
CA ASP A 106 -14.38 9.68 13.05
C ASP A 106 -13.00 9.23 13.54
N LEU A 107 -12.02 9.09 12.63
CA LEU A 107 -10.64 8.77 13.02
C LEU A 107 -10.03 9.89 13.87
N TRP A 108 -10.24 11.16 13.50
CA TRP A 108 -9.73 12.30 14.25
C TRP A 108 -10.28 12.36 15.68
N ALA A 109 -11.57 12.11 15.87
CA ALA A 109 -12.19 12.07 17.20
C ALA A 109 -11.59 10.95 18.07
N LYS A 110 -11.44 9.74 17.50
CA LYS A 110 -10.85 8.59 18.20
C LYS A 110 -9.37 8.79 18.55
N LEU A 111 -8.58 9.32 17.60
CA LEU A 111 -7.17 9.65 17.83
C LEU A 111 -7.01 10.82 18.81
N SER A 112 -7.85 11.85 18.76
CA SER A 112 -7.84 12.95 19.75
C SER A 112 -8.09 12.42 21.16
N SER A 113 -9.08 11.54 21.31
CA SER A 113 -9.43 10.90 22.58
C SER A 113 -8.30 10.02 23.13
N LEU A 114 -7.59 9.29 22.27
CA LEU A 114 -6.40 8.52 22.66
C LEU A 114 -5.21 9.44 23.00
N ALA A 115 -4.98 10.47 22.21
CA ALA A 115 -3.86 11.38 22.38
C ALA A 115 -3.97 12.17 23.69
N ALA A 116 -5.16 12.68 24.01
CA ALA A 116 -5.44 13.36 25.27
C ALA A 116 -5.28 12.45 26.50
N ARG A 117 -5.65 11.16 26.41
CA ARG A 117 -5.47 10.20 27.52
C ARG A 117 -4.00 9.90 27.83
N HIS A 118 -3.17 9.76 26.80
CA HIS A 118 -1.81 9.22 26.92
C HIS A 118 -0.70 10.29 26.74
N GLY A 119 -1.06 11.58 26.67
CA GLY A 119 -0.10 12.67 26.49
C GLY A 119 0.57 12.75 25.11
N TRP A 120 -0.06 12.20 24.06
CA TRP A 120 0.45 12.28 22.68
C TRP A 120 0.01 13.59 22.01
N ARG A 121 0.77 14.02 20.99
CA ARG A 121 0.34 15.10 20.10
C ARG A 121 -0.29 14.54 18.83
N LEU A 122 -1.44 15.07 18.45
CA LEU A 122 -2.10 14.81 17.16
C LEU A 122 -2.08 16.09 16.31
N ARG A 123 -1.78 15.95 15.01
CA ARG A 123 -1.88 17.04 14.04
C ARG A 123 -2.31 16.55 12.66
N THR A 124 -2.75 17.48 11.82
CA THR A 124 -2.88 17.25 10.38
C THR A 124 -1.51 17.22 9.70
N MET A 125 -1.46 16.53 8.57
CA MET A 125 -0.29 16.42 7.68
C MET A 125 -0.62 16.99 6.30
N GLY A 126 0.39 17.57 5.63
CA GLY A 126 0.23 18.08 4.26
C GLY A 126 0.03 16.95 3.24
N SER A 127 -0.60 17.28 2.12
CA SER A 127 -0.81 16.36 1.01
C SER A 127 0.51 15.83 0.41
N GLU A 128 1.55 16.67 0.38
CA GLU A 128 2.86 16.31 -0.17
C GLU A 128 3.62 15.31 0.71
N ASP A 129 3.70 15.57 2.03
CA ASP A 129 4.24 14.62 3.01
C ASP A 129 3.53 13.25 2.92
N ALA A 130 2.20 13.27 2.76
CA ALA A 130 1.38 12.07 2.62
C ALA A 130 1.70 11.28 1.36
N MET A 131 1.87 11.98 0.23
CA MET A 131 2.23 11.41 -1.07
C MET A 131 3.58 10.71 -0.98
N ILE A 132 4.60 11.39 -0.44
CA ILE A 132 5.96 10.86 -0.27
C ILE A 132 5.96 9.66 0.69
N ARG A 133 5.30 9.76 1.85
CA ARG A 133 5.24 8.67 2.84
C ARG A 133 4.47 7.45 2.34
N SER A 134 3.39 7.65 1.58
CA SER A 134 2.61 6.53 1.00
C SER A 134 3.39 5.83 -0.12
N GLY A 135 4.05 6.61 -1.00
CA GLY A 135 4.91 6.06 -2.05
C GLY A 135 6.06 5.22 -1.51
N ARG A 136 6.74 5.67 -0.44
CA ARG A 136 7.79 4.90 0.27
C ARG A 136 7.31 3.58 0.88
N LEU A 137 6.00 3.39 1.05
CA LEU A 137 5.38 2.18 1.58
C LEU A 137 4.74 1.30 0.48
N GLY A 138 4.86 1.70 -0.80
CA GLY A 138 4.15 1.04 -1.91
C GLY A 138 2.62 1.15 -1.83
N LEU A 139 2.09 2.02 -0.97
CA LEU A 139 0.66 2.17 -0.75
C LEU A 139 0.03 2.96 -1.90
N PRO A 140 -1.04 2.47 -2.53
CA PRO A 140 -1.78 3.22 -3.54
C PRO A 140 -2.52 4.38 -2.88
N TRP A 141 -1.91 5.55 -2.85
CA TRP A 141 -2.48 6.73 -2.21
C TRP A 141 -3.65 7.29 -3.02
N ALA A 142 -4.85 6.80 -2.71
CA ALA A 142 -6.08 7.14 -3.42
C ALA A 142 -7.23 7.59 -2.49
N GLY A 143 -6.97 7.80 -1.19
CA GLY A 143 -8.02 8.19 -0.23
C GLY A 143 -7.52 8.76 1.10
N HIS A 144 -8.49 9.26 1.87
CA HIS A 144 -8.32 9.83 3.22
C HIS A 144 -9.36 9.24 4.19
N PRO A 145 -9.05 9.11 5.49
CA PRO A 145 -7.79 9.49 6.12
C PRO A 145 -6.74 8.39 5.99
N VAL A 146 -5.50 8.78 6.26
CA VAL A 146 -4.40 7.87 6.59
C VAL A 146 -3.66 8.51 7.76
N ALA A 147 -3.27 7.71 8.76
CA ALA A 147 -2.59 8.18 9.96
C ALA A 147 -1.27 7.45 10.18
N TRP A 148 -0.26 8.18 10.64
CA TRP A 148 1.07 7.69 11.00
C TRP A 148 1.45 8.13 12.40
N VAL A 149 2.37 7.40 13.02
CA VAL A 149 3.17 7.84 14.17
C VAL A 149 4.60 8.08 13.71
N ARG A 150 5.24 9.13 14.22
CA ARG A 150 6.69 9.35 14.06
C ARG A 150 7.31 9.99 15.31
N PRO A 151 8.64 9.89 15.52
CA PRO A 151 9.34 10.63 16.56
C PRO A 151 9.19 12.16 16.40
N VAL A 152 9.38 12.90 17.50
CA VAL A 152 9.55 14.38 17.40
C VAL A 152 10.78 14.73 16.56
N THR A 153 11.87 13.98 16.80
CA THR A 153 13.23 14.23 16.32
C THR A 153 13.51 13.71 14.90
N ASP A 154 12.63 12.90 14.34
CA ASP A 154 12.80 12.28 13.02
C ASP A 154 11.46 12.33 12.25
N PRO A 155 11.32 13.22 11.26
CA PRO A 155 10.12 13.33 10.43
C PRO A 155 10.02 12.24 9.35
N TRP A 156 11.07 11.46 9.12
CA TRP A 156 11.19 10.51 8.01
C TRP A 156 11.00 9.05 8.42
N ARG A 157 11.18 8.72 9.69
CA ARG A 157 10.91 7.41 10.29
C ARG A 157 9.47 7.35 10.84
N ALA A 158 8.51 7.34 9.92
CA ALA A 158 7.09 7.25 10.21
C ALA A 158 6.54 5.82 10.03
N ILE A 159 5.66 5.38 10.94
CA ILE A 159 4.97 4.08 10.92
C ILE A 159 3.47 4.31 10.70
N PRO A 160 2.83 3.72 9.68
CA PRO A 160 1.39 3.85 9.47
C PRO A 160 0.59 3.12 10.57
N ILE A 161 -0.41 3.78 11.15
CA ILE A 161 -1.27 3.22 12.21
C ILE A 161 -2.75 3.05 11.81
N ALA A 162 -3.20 3.73 10.76
CA ALA A 162 -4.54 3.57 10.20
C ALA A 162 -4.56 3.97 8.72
N VAL A 163 -5.37 3.27 7.93
CA VAL A 163 -5.69 3.58 6.53
C VAL A 163 -7.21 3.46 6.44
N GLY A 164 -7.92 4.56 6.19
CA GLY A 164 -9.32 4.65 6.60
C GLY A 164 -9.47 4.80 8.12
N THR A 165 -10.64 4.45 8.68
CA THR A 165 -10.91 4.50 10.13
C THR A 165 -11.07 3.11 10.75
N ASP A 166 -10.91 3.01 12.08
CA ASP A 166 -10.86 1.78 12.86
C ASP A 166 -11.59 1.92 14.22
N HIS A 167 -11.71 0.82 14.95
CA HIS A 167 -12.15 0.78 16.34
C HIS A 167 -11.07 1.33 17.27
N THR A 168 -11.45 2.11 18.29
CA THR A 168 -10.51 2.71 19.27
C THR A 168 -9.52 1.72 19.90
N PRO A 169 -9.90 0.46 20.24
CA PRO A 169 -8.94 -0.53 20.76
C PRO A 169 -7.91 -1.00 19.72
N ASN A 170 -8.27 -1.04 18.43
CA ASN A 170 -7.32 -1.32 17.35
C ASN A 170 -6.35 -0.15 17.12
N LEU A 171 -6.83 1.09 17.23
CA LEU A 171 -5.96 2.28 17.18
C LEU A 171 -4.96 2.28 18.36
N ALA A 172 -5.40 1.96 19.58
CA ALA A 172 -4.51 1.83 20.73
C ALA A 172 -3.43 0.74 20.53
N ARG A 173 -3.82 -0.43 19.99
CA ARG A 173 -2.88 -1.49 19.56
C ARG A 173 -1.87 -0.97 18.54
N ASN A 174 -2.30 -0.20 17.55
CA ASN A 174 -1.42 0.27 16.47
C ASN A 174 -0.47 1.38 16.95
N LEU A 175 -0.91 2.28 17.85
CA LEU A 175 -0.03 3.24 18.56
C LEU A 175 1.04 2.51 19.37
N TYR A 176 0.65 1.49 20.14
CA TYR A 176 1.57 0.66 20.92
C TYR A 176 2.63 -0.04 20.03
N LEU A 177 2.19 -0.68 18.94
CA LEU A 177 3.10 -1.37 18.00
C LEU A 177 4.06 -0.39 17.31
N ALA A 178 3.56 0.79 16.90
CA ALA A 178 4.40 1.83 16.33
C ALA A 178 5.43 2.35 17.35
N ALA A 179 5.03 2.59 18.61
CA ALA A 179 5.95 3.02 19.65
C ALA A 179 7.10 2.02 19.86
N LYS A 180 6.78 0.71 20.03
CA LYS A 180 7.79 -0.35 20.16
C LYS A 180 8.71 -0.44 18.94
N MET A 181 8.16 -0.39 17.71
CA MET A 181 8.97 -0.38 16.48
C MET A 181 9.89 0.84 16.38
N LEU A 182 9.45 2.00 16.85
CA LEU A 182 10.24 3.23 16.84
C LEU A 182 11.31 3.27 17.95
N THR A 183 11.08 2.63 19.10
CA THR A 183 12.12 2.41 20.11
C THR A 183 13.03 1.21 19.81
N GLY A 184 12.80 0.49 18.71
CA GLY A 184 13.59 -0.67 18.29
C GLY A 184 13.25 -1.97 19.03
N VAL A 185 12.30 -1.94 19.96
CA VAL A 185 11.80 -3.13 20.67
C VAL A 185 10.99 -3.98 19.70
N ARG A 186 11.45 -5.20 19.43
CA ARG A 186 10.64 -6.21 18.74
C ARG A 186 9.41 -6.55 19.60
N PRO A 187 8.17 -6.26 19.17
CA PRO A 187 7.00 -6.71 19.92
C PRO A 187 6.90 -8.23 19.83
N ALA A 188 6.55 -8.92 20.92
CA ALA A 188 6.24 -10.35 20.86
C ALA A 188 5.06 -10.65 19.91
N VAL A 189 4.14 -9.69 19.76
CA VAL A 189 3.01 -9.70 18.80
C VAL A 189 3.43 -9.12 17.42
N GLY A 190 4.72 -9.22 17.07
CA GLY A 190 5.33 -8.53 15.95
C GLY A 190 4.76 -8.90 14.58
N VAL A 191 4.72 -7.91 13.68
CA VAL A 191 4.36 -7.99 12.26
C VAL A 191 2.90 -8.40 11.97
N ARG A 192 2.39 -9.53 12.46
CA ARG A 192 1.04 -10.03 12.13
C ARG A 192 -0.11 -9.14 12.65
N ALA A 193 0.10 -8.37 13.72
CA ALA A 193 -0.95 -7.50 14.27
C ALA A 193 -1.17 -6.21 13.46
N MET A 194 -0.13 -5.65 12.83
CA MET A 194 -0.25 -4.47 11.95
C MET A 194 -0.87 -4.79 10.59
N ALA A 195 -0.80 -6.05 10.14
CA ALA A 195 -1.42 -6.49 8.89
C ALA A 195 -2.96 -6.35 8.87
N LYS A 196 -3.59 -6.07 10.02
CA LYS A 196 -5.01 -5.69 10.13
C LYS A 196 -5.16 -4.17 10.27
N PHE A 197 -4.89 -3.46 9.17
CA PHE A 197 -5.66 -2.26 8.83
C PHE A 197 -7.10 -2.67 8.49
N THR A 198 -8.04 -1.73 8.53
CA THR A 198 -9.48 -1.99 8.36
C THR A 198 -9.93 -2.31 6.94
N GLY A 199 -9.00 -2.45 5.99
CA GLY A 199 -9.27 -2.16 4.57
C GLY A 199 -9.34 -0.65 4.33
N ILE A 200 -9.03 -0.22 3.12
CA ILE A 200 -9.03 1.21 2.80
C ILE A 200 -10.48 1.69 2.72
N VAL A 201 -10.94 2.49 3.69
CA VAL A 201 -12.15 3.31 3.53
C VAL A 201 -11.79 4.75 3.23
N GLY A 202 -12.58 5.39 2.38
CA GLY A 202 -12.36 6.77 2.00
C GLY A 202 -13.65 7.49 1.63
N ALA A 203 -13.57 8.81 1.51
CA ALA A 203 -14.67 9.62 0.99
C ALA A 203 -15.11 9.10 -0.38
N ALA A 204 -16.43 8.96 -0.58
CA ALA A 204 -16.99 8.57 -1.87
C ALA A 204 -16.55 9.53 -2.99
N PRO A 205 -16.24 9.05 -4.21
CA PRO A 205 -15.94 9.93 -5.34
C PRO A 205 -17.09 10.91 -5.59
N ARG A 206 -16.81 12.22 -5.62
CA ARG A 206 -17.80 13.19 -6.09
C ARG A 206 -18.14 12.89 -7.56
N PRO A 207 -19.42 12.92 -7.96
CA PRO A 207 -19.79 12.92 -9.37
C PRO A 207 -19.04 14.04 -10.11
N ARG A 208 -18.57 13.76 -11.33
CA ARG A 208 -18.08 14.83 -12.20
C ARG A 208 -19.27 15.67 -12.62
N GLU A 209 -19.32 16.91 -12.13
CA GLU A 209 -20.29 17.90 -12.59
C GLU A 209 -20.16 18.09 -14.10
N GLY A 210 -21.30 18.15 -14.78
CA GLY A 210 -21.41 17.62 -16.14
C GLY A 210 -20.72 18.46 -17.21
N ARG A 211 -19.90 17.81 -18.05
CA ARG A 211 -19.79 18.23 -19.45
C ARG A 211 -21.17 17.99 -20.08
N ARG A 212 -21.96 19.05 -20.25
CA ARG A 212 -23.10 19.03 -21.18
C ARG A 212 -22.61 18.75 -22.61
N PRO A 213 -23.44 18.12 -23.47
CA PRO A 213 -23.18 18.05 -24.90
C PRO A 213 -23.14 19.46 -25.52
#